data_AF-A0A0D2MW54-F1
#
_entry.id   AF-A0A0D2MW54-F1
#
_cell.length_a   1.000
_cell.length_b   1.000
_cell.length_c   1.000
_cell.angle_alpha   90.00
_cell.angle_beta   90.00
_cell.angle_gamma   90.00
#
_symmetry.space_group_name_H-M   'P 1'
#
loop_
_entity.id
_entity.type
_entity.pdbx_description
1 polymer ?
#
loop_
_entity_poly.entity_id
_entity_poly.type
_entity_poly.pdbx_seq_one_letter_code
_entity_poly.pdbx_strand_id
1 'polypeptide(L)'
;MLARLLRCTRGLHTAAAAVPSSTAAALNLIRSQPSQYVVAAFAGRKYILTPRDLLTVPHLRDVSVGDVLVLDEIHELGSREYTLRGNPVIPTGSVKVEATVVEHTKGNMEYIFKKKRRKGYRKTIQHKQPYTRLRIGSIEIPVAS
;
A
#
# COMPACT_ATOMS: atom_id res chain seq x y z
N MET A 1 18.02 51.75 23.70
CA MET A 1 18.05 50.27 23.79
C MET A 1 16.61 49.76 23.66
N LEU A 2 16.09 49.67 22.43
CA LEU A 2 14.69 49.33 22.13
C LEU A 2 14.55 47.82 21.90
N ALA A 3 14.01 47.11 22.87
CA ALA A 3 13.72 45.68 22.76
C ALA A 3 12.53 45.46 21.81
N ARG A 4 12.83 44.97 20.60
CA ARG A 4 11.84 44.57 19.59
C ARG A 4 11.19 43.25 20.06
N LEU A 5 9.98 43.34 20.59
CA LEU A 5 9.14 42.19 20.91
C LEU A 5 8.95 41.34 19.64
N LEU A 6 9.64 40.19 19.60
CA LEU A 6 9.40 39.15 18.61
C LEU A 6 8.02 38.55 18.90
N ARG A 7 7.01 38.98 18.14
CA ARG A 7 5.73 38.27 18.07
C ARG A 7 6.03 36.89 17.50
N CYS A 8 6.08 35.90 18.37
CA CYS A 8 6.02 34.51 17.97
C CYS A 8 4.63 34.29 17.34
N THR A 9 4.55 34.36 16.01
CA THR A 9 3.36 33.91 15.29
C THR A 9 3.26 32.42 15.52
N ARG A 10 2.33 32.02 16.40
CA ARG A 10 1.94 30.62 16.57
C ARG A 10 1.82 29.99 15.19
N GLY A 11 2.65 28.97 14.93
CA GLY A 11 2.55 28.16 13.73
C GLY A 11 1.10 27.73 13.55
N LEU A 12 0.64 27.84 12.30
CA LEU A 12 -0.69 27.50 11.83
C LEU A 12 -1.30 26.39 12.69
N HIS A 13 -2.27 26.77 13.53
CA HIS A 13 -3.20 25.79 14.07
C HIS A 13 -3.82 25.12 12.84
N THR A 14 -3.51 23.84 12.62
CA THR A 14 -4.21 23.01 11.64
C THR A 14 -5.69 23.29 11.82
N ALA A 15 -6.32 23.90 10.83
CA ALA A 15 -7.76 24.13 10.85
C ALA A 15 -8.42 22.78 11.17
N ALA A 16 -9.35 22.79 12.13
CA ALA A 16 -10.05 21.57 12.52
C ALA A 16 -10.64 20.94 11.25
N ALA A 17 -10.12 19.77 10.87
CA ALA A 17 -10.56 19.08 9.67
C ALA A 17 -12.07 18.87 9.75
N ALA A 18 -12.80 19.32 8.73
CA ALA A 18 -14.26 19.20 8.70
C ALA A 18 -14.64 17.73 8.86
N VAL A 19 -15.34 17.37 9.94
CA VAL A 19 -15.77 15.98 10.17
C VAL A 19 -16.82 15.65 9.10
N PRO A 20 -16.56 14.68 8.20
CA PRO A 20 -17.55 14.33 7.20
C PRO A 20 -18.77 13.69 7.87
N SER A 21 -19.95 14.20 7.58
CA SER A 21 -21.22 13.62 8.06
C SER A 21 -21.67 12.39 7.27
N SER A 22 -21.11 12.17 6.07
CA SER A 22 -21.45 11.04 5.18
C SER A 22 -20.21 10.45 4.50
N THR A 23 -20.29 9.19 4.08
CA THR A 23 -19.22 8.48 3.35
C THR A 23 -18.90 9.15 2.01
N ALA A 24 -19.93 9.62 1.29
CA ALA A 24 -19.75 10.34 0.02
C ALA A 24 -18.99 11.67 0.23
N ALA A 25 -19.30 12.41 1.30
CA ALA A 25 -18.57 13.61 1.66
C ALA A 25 -17.10 13.30 2.01
N ALA A 26 -16.86 12.22 2.75
CA ALA A 26 -15.50 11.77 3.08
C ALA A 26 -14.68 11.43 1.82
N LEU A 27 -15.27 10.74 0.84
CA LEU A 27 -14.61 10.42 -0.43
C LEU A 27 -14.25 11.67 -1.23
N ASN A 28 -15.15 12.66 -1.29
CA ASN A 28 -14.87 13.94 -1.94
C ASN A 28 -13.73 14.72 -1.28
N LEU A 29 -13.66 14.70 0.06
CA LEU A 29 -12.57 15.31 0.82
C LEU A 29 -11.24 14.58 0.61
N ILE A 30 -11.24 13.24 0.56
CA ILE A 30 -10.01 12.48 0.27
C ILE A 30 -9.54 12.75 -1.16
N ARG A 31 -10.48 12.89 -2.11
CA ARG A 31 -10.19 13.16 -3.52
C ARG A 31 -9.57 14.55 -3.75
N SER A 32 -9.96 15.56 -2.97
CA SER A 32 -9.43 16.93 -3.13
C SER A 32 -7.99 17.09 -2.64
N GLN A 33 -7.49 16.15 -1.85
CA GLN A 33 -6.15 16.20 -1.26
C GLN A 33 -5.07 15.73 -2.25
N PRO A 34 -3.84 16.25 -2.14
CA PRO A 34 -2.77 15.95 -3.11
C PRO A 34 -2.15 14.56 -2.95
N SER A 35 -2.27 13.93 -1.78
CA SER A 35 -1.66 12.63 -1.47
C SER A 35 -2.69 11.66 -0.91
N GLN A 36 -2.80 10.47 -1.50
CA GLN A 36 -3.61 9.37 -0.99
C GLN A 36 -2.78 8.10 -0.79
N TYR A 37 -3.24 7.24 0.10
CA TYR A 37 -2.74 5.89 0.31
C TYR A 37 -3.92 4.92 0.45
N VAL A 38 -3.65 3.65 0.18
CA VAL A 38 -4.60 2.56 0.36
C VAL A 38 -3.96 1.45 1.18
N VAL A 39 -4.75 0.80 2.04
CA VAL A 39 -4.38 -0.48 2.66
C VAL A 39 -5.15 -1.57 1.97
N ALA A 40 -4.47 -2.36 1.14
CA ALA A 40 -5.06 -3.47 0.39
C ALA A 40 -4.49 -4.81 0.85
N ALA A 41 -5.34 -5.83 0.90
CA ALA A 41 -4.91 -7.21 1.03
C ALA A 41 -4.60 -7.77 -0.35
N PHE A 42 -3.42 -8.38 -0.49
CA PHE A 42 -2.99 -9.03 -1.72
C PHE A 42 -2.12 -10.23 -1.37
N ALA A 43 -2.28 -11.35 -2.10
CA ALA A 43 -1.55 -12.59 -1.85
C ALA A 43 -1.53 -13.02 -0.35
N GLY A 44 -2.65 -12.81 0.36
CA GLY A 44 -2.81 -13.19 1.78
C GLY A 44 -2.16 -12.26 2.81
N ARG A 45 -1.66 -11.08 2.40
CA ARG A 45 -1.04 -10.09 3.31
C ARG A 45 -1.56 -8.68 3.02
N LYS A 46 -1.61 -7.83 4.04
CA LYS A 46 -1.99 -6.42 3.89
C LYS A 46 -0.78 -5.54 3.60
N TYR A 47 -0.94 -4.61 2.68
CA TYR A 47 0.10 -3.66 2.26
C TYR A 47 -0.44 -2.24 2.31
N ILE A 48 0.39 -1.31 2.77
CA ILE A 48 0.15 0.13 2.63
C ILE A 48 0.77 0.53 1.30
N LEU A 49 -0.05 1.04 0.39
CA LEU A 49 0.31 1.32 -0.98
C LEU A 49 0.03 2.80 -1.29
N THR A 50 0.99 3.44 -1.94
CA THR A 50 0.86 4.77 -2.53
C THR A 50 0.97 4.65 -4.06
N PRO A 51 0.43 5.63 -4.81
CA PRO A 51 0.53 5.59 -6.26
C PRO A 51 1.99 5.62 -6.67
N ARG A 52 2.35 4.82 -7.69
CA ARG A 52 3.73 4.69 -8.17
C ARG A 52 4.67 4.00 -7.17
N ASP A 53 4.15 3.12 -6.32
CA ASP A 53 4.98 2.19 -5.53
C ASP A 53 5.36 0.93 -6.31
N LEU A 54 6.45 0.27 -5.88
CA LEU A 54 6.86 -1.03 -6.40
C LEU A 54 6.67 -2.08 -5.30
N LEU A 55 5.66 -2.92 -5.48
CA LEU A 55 5.29 -3.96 -4.53
C LEU A 55 5.92 -5.29 -4.94
N THR A 56 6.63 -5.94 -4.02
CA THR A 56 7.17 -7.30 -4.23
C THR A 56 6.29 -8.32 -3.52
N VAL A 57 5.73 -9.26 -4.28
CA VAL A 57 4.79 -10.27 -3.80
C VAL A 57 5.34 -11.69 -4.05
N PRO A 58 4.85 -12.72 -3.34
CA PRO A 58 5.11 -14.10 -3.71
C PRO A 58 4.78 -14.37 -5.18
N HIS A 59 5.53 -15.28 -5.80
CA HIS A 59 5.38 -15.54 -7.23
C HIS A 59 3.95 -15.97 -7.61
N LEU A 60 3.35 -15.19 -8.51
CA LEU A 60 2.07 -15.47 -9.14
C LEU A 60 2.32 -16.29 -10.41
N ARG A 61 1.70 -17.46 -10.54
CA ARG A 61 1.93 -18.39 -11.68
C ARG A 61 1.08 -18.05 -12.91
N ASP A 62 -0.10 -17.49 -12.68
CA ASP A 62 -1.15 -17.33 -13.71
C ASP A 62 -1.15 -15.94 -14.34
N VAL A 63 -0.09 -15.15 -14.14
CA VAL A 63 0.01 -13.77 -14.60
C VAL A 63 1.31 -13.58 -15.35
N SER A 64 1.23 -12.87 -16.48
CA SER A 64 2.35 -12.53 -17.35
C SER A 64 2.82 -11.10 -17.13
N VAL A 65 4.03 -10.79 -17.61
CA VAL A 65 4.58 -9.43 -17.52
C VAL A 65 3.77 -8.49 -18.42
N GLY A 66 3.33 -7.36 -17.87
CA GLY A 66 2.47 -6.39 -18.56
C GLY A 66 0.99 -6.49 -18.20
N ASP A 67 0.56 -7.58 -17.55
CA ASP A 67 -0.83 -7.73 -17.13
C ASP A 67 -1.20 -6.70 -16.06
N VAL A 68 -2.46 -6.25 -16.11
CA VAL A 68 -3.03 -5.31 -15.15
C VAL A 68 -3.93 -6.07 -14.19
N LEU A 69 -3.60 -6.01 -12.91
CA LEU A 69 -4.35 -6.63 -11.82
C LEU A 69 -5.15 -5.57 -11.08
N VAL A 70 -6.43 -5.82 -10.84
CA VAL A 70 -7.26 -4.97 -9.98
C VAL A 70 -7.13 -5.44 -8.54
N LEU A 71 -6.97 -4.51 -7.60
CA LEU A 71 -6.95 -4.83 -6.17
C LEU A 71 -8.39 -4.85 -5.63
N ASP A 72 -8.92 -6.05 -5.40
CA ASP A 72 -10.31 -6.22 -4.96
C ASP A 72 -10.50 -5.96 -3.45
N GLU A 73 -9.54 -6.39 -2.63
CA GLU A 73 -9.65 -6.32 -1.16
C GLU A 73 -9.00 -5.05 -0.60
N ILE A 74 -9.72 -3.93 -0.66
CA ILE A 74 -9.28 -2.65 -0.09
C ILE A 74 -9.89 -2.43 1.29
N HIS A 75 -9.08 -2.37 2.34
CA HIS A 75 -9.57 -2.18 3.72
C HIS A 75 -9.63 -0.71 4.13
N GLU A 76 -8.65 0.09 3.73
CA GLU A 76 -8.56 1.50 4.13
C GLU A 76 -8.17 2.35 2.91
N LEU A 77 -8.80 3.53 2.80
CA LEU A 77 -8.41 4.59 1.89
C LEU A 77 -8.15 5.82 2.76
N GLY A 78 -6.98 6.42 2.63
CA GLY A 78 -6.64 7.59 3.44
C GLY A 78 -5.89 8.66 2.67
N SER A 79 -5.97 9.86 3.24
CA SER A 79 -5.11 10.99 2.96
C SER A 79 -4.50 11.46 4.29
N ARG A 80 -3.84 12.62 4.27
CA ARG A 80 -3.20 13.20 5.45
C ARG A 80 -4.20 13.53 6.57
N GLU A 81 -5.39 14.00 6.20
CA GLU A 81 -6.38 14.53 7.15
C GLU A 81 -7.60 13.60 7.34
N TYR A 82 -7.87 12.76 6.36
CA TYR A 82 -9.09 11.96 6.29
C TYR A 82 -8.75 10.49 6.03
N THR A 83 -9.41 9.58 6.75
CA THR A 83 -9.29 8.14 6.53
C THR A 83 -10.66 7.49 6.50
N LEU A 84 -10.94 6.77 5.42
CA LEU A 84 -12.08 5.90 5.28
C LEU A 84 -11.64 4.47 5.57
N ARG A 85 -12.31 3.80 6.51
CA ARG A 85 -12.07 2.39 6.84
C ARG A 85 -13.31 1.57 6.51
N GLY A 86 -13.11 0.46 5.81
CA GLY A 86 -14.14 -0.52 5.55
C GLY A 86 -14.47 -1.35 6.79
N ASN A 87 -15.65 -1.97 6.78
CA ASN A 87 -16.06 -2.95 7.78
C ASN A 87 -16.71 -4.14 7.07
N PRO A 88 -15.97 -5.19 6.66
CA PRO A 88 -14.52 -5.42 6.78
C PRO A 88 -13.67 -4.88 5.61
N VAL A 89 -14.28 -4.65 4.44
CA VAL A 89 -13.64 -4.16 3.20
C VAL A 89 -14.45 -2.96 2.69
N ILE A 90 -13.81 -2.04 1.98
CA ILE A 90 -14.49 -0.92 1.29
C ILE A 90 -15.22 -1.50 0.06
N PRO A 91 -16.45 -1.06 -0.25
CA PRO A 91 -17.16 -1.53 -1.44
C PRO A 91 -16.35 -1.27 -2.71
N THR A 92 -16.27 -2.27 -3.60
CA THR A 92 -15.47 -2.23 -4.85
C THR A 92 -15.82 -1.06 -5.78
N GLY A 93 -17.05 -0.54 -5.70
CA GLY A 93 -17.48 0.63 -6.47
C GLY A 93 -16.97 1.98 -5.93
N SER A 94 -16.37 2.04 -4.75
CA SER A 94 -15.93 3.31 -4.13
C SER A 94 -14.47 3.67 -4.43
N VAL A 95 -13.62 2.67 -4.68
CA VAL A 95 -12.19 2.84 -4.91
C VAL A 95 -11.72 1.79 -5.90
N LYS A 96 -11.01 2.21 -6.94
CA LYS A 96 -10.37 1.32 -7.91
C LYS A 96 -8.87 1.57 -7.88
N VAL A 97 -8.09 0.50 -7.71
CA VAL A 97 -6.64 0.54 -7.78
C VAL A 97 -6.18 -0.57 -8.70
N GLU A 98 -5.42 -0.19 -9.71
CA GLU A 98 -4.81 -1.11 -10.66
C GLU A 98 -3.31 -1.25 -10.37
N ALA A 99 -2.79 -2.45 -10.57
CA ALA A 99 -1.38 -2.78 -10.40
C ALA A 99 -0.87 -3.53 -11.63
N THR A 100 0.16 -3.01 -12.28
CA THR A 100 0.76 -3.61 -13.46
C THR A 100 1.89 -4.56 -13.09
N VAL A 101 1.94 -5.75 -13.67
CA VAL A 101 3.07 -6.67 -13.49
C VAL A 101 4.29 -6.16 -14.25
N VAL A 102 5.36 -5.85 -13.51
CA VAL A 102 6.61 -5.33 -14.09
C VAL A 102 7.56 -6.45 -14.46
N GLU A 103 7.80 -7.38 -13.54
CA GLU A 103 8.74 -8.47 -13.76
C GLU A 103 8.49 -9.64 -12.80
N HIS A 104 8.92 -10.83 -13.22
CA HIS A 104 9.12 -11.97 -12.34
C HIS A 104 10.61 -12.07 -12.01
N THR A 105 10.94 -11.79 -10.76
CA THR A 105 12.33 -11.79 -10.30
C THR A 105 12.59 -12.97 -9.37
N LYS A 106 13.86 -13.31 -9.18
CA LYS A 106 14.28 -14.28 -8.17
C LYS A 106 15.04 -13.54 -7.09
N GLY A 107 14.71 -13.84 -5.85
CA GLY A 107 15.42 -13.33 -4.69
C GLY A 107 16.85 -13.84 -4.61
N ASN A 108 17.50 -13.43 -3.53
CA ASN A 108 18.84 -13.90 -3.20
C ASN A 108 18.82 -15.42 -2.97
N MET A 109 19.95 -16.06 -3.25
CA MET A 109 20.08 -17.50 -2.98
C MET A 109 20.19 -17.73 -1.48
N GLU A 110 19.26 -18.50 -0.94
CA GLU A 110 19.22 -18.89 0.46
C GLU A 110 19.89 -20.26 0.64
N TYR A 111 20.71 -20.38 1.68
CA TYR A 111 21.40 -21.61 2.03
C TYR A 111 20.89 -22.14 3.36
N ILE A 112 20.18 -23.26 3.33
CA ILE A 112 19.69 -23.95 4.52
C ILE A 112 20.63 -25.11 4.84
N PHE A 113 21.46 -24.94 5.86
CA PHE A 113 22.37 -25.99 6.32
C PHE A 113 21.71 -26.87 7.39
N LYS A 114 21.55 -28.16 7.07
CA LYS A 114 21.03 -29.19 7.98
C LYS A 114 22.17 -30.06 8.47
N LYS A 115 22.30 -30.22 9.78
CA LYS A 115 23.33 -31.07 10.42
C LYS A 115 22.75 -31.85 11.59
N LYS A 116 23.16 -33.11 11.74
CA LYS A 116 22.88 -33.91 12.95
C LYS A 116 24.18 -34.26 13.67
N ARG A 117 24.20 -34.10 14.99
CA ARG A 117 25.37 -34.34 15.83
C ARG A 117 25.74 -35.83 15.84
N ARG A 118 27.04 -36.16 15.72
CA ARG A 118 27.59 -37.54 15.76
C ARG A 118 26.94 -38.54 14.79
N LYS A 119 26.31 -38.06 13.71
CA LYS A 119 25.69 -38.93 12.69
C LYS A 119 26.31 -38.75 11.30
N GLY A 120 27.37 -37.94 11.16
CA GLY A 120 27.97 -37.59 9.87
C GLY A 120 27.08 -36.73 8.95
N TYR A 121 25.76 -36.72 9.18
CA TYR A 121 24.77 -36.01 8.39
C TYR A 121 25.02 -34.50 8.36
N ARG A 122 25.33 -34.01 7.17
CA ARG A 122 25.47 -32.60 6.78
C ARG A 122 24.87 -32.45 5.38
N LYS A 123 23.95 -31.50 5.20
CA LYS A 123 23.33 -31.21 3.90
C LYS A 123 23.11 -29.71 3.79
N THR A 124 23.60 -29.11 2.72
CA THR A 124 23.29 -27.72 2.36
C THR A 124 22.22 -27.74 1.28
N ILE A 125 21.07 -27.14 1.55
CA ILE A 125 19.99 -26.97 0.58
C ILE A 125 20.07 -25.54 0.06
N GLN A 126 20.13 -25.40 -1.27
CA GLN A 126 20.06 -24.12 -1.94
C GLN A 126 18.60 -23.89 -2.34
N HIS A 127 18.08 -22.72 -2.02
CA HIS A 127 16.73 -22.30 -2.38
C HIS A 127 16.79 -20.91 -2.97
N LYS A 128 16.18 -20.73 -4.15
CA LYS A 128 16.11 -19.43 -4.81
C LYS A 128 14.64 -19.06 -4.99
N GLN A 129 14.13 -18.25 -4.07
CA GLN A 129 12.72 -17.90 -3.99
C GLN A 129 12.31 -17.01 -5.18
N PRO A 130 11.27 -17.38 -5.96
CA PRO A 130 10.71 -16.50 -6.98
C PRO A 130 9.76 -15.46 -6.36
N TYR A 131 9.71 -14.28 -6.97
CA TYR A 131 8.84 -13.17 -6.62
C TYR A 131 8.25 -12.54 -7.89
N THR A 132 7.13 -11.85 -7.74
CA THR A 132 6.56 -10.98 -8.76
C THR A 132 6.63 -9.54 -8.28
N ARG A 133 7.02 -8.61 -9.14
CA ARG A 133 7.05 -7.18 -8.85
C ARG A 133 5.90 -6.50 -9.57
N LEU A 134 5.12 -5.74 -8.81
CA LEU A 134 3.96 -5.01 -9.27
C LEU A 134 4.22 -3.51 -9.14
N ARG A 135 3.82 -2.75 -10.16
CA ARG A 135 3.79 -1.30 -10.13
C ARG A 135 2.39 -0.87 -9.76
N ILE A 136 2.23 -0.17 -8.64
CA ILE A 136 0.94 0.37 -8.24
C ILE A 136 0.61 1.58 -9.12
N GLY A 137 -0.56 1.53 -9.75
CA GLY A 137 -1.12 2.61 -10.55
C GLY A 137 -1.67 3.74 -9.68
N SER A 138 -2.51 4.56 -10.29
CA SER A 138 -3.21 5.64 -9.59
C SER A 138 -4.37 5.07 -8.75
N ILE A 139 -4.71 5.76 -7.66
CA ILE A 139 -5.90 5.46 -6.87
C ILE A 139 -7.06 6.24 -7.48
N GLU A 140 -8.02 5.54 -8.07
CA GLU A 140 -9.20 6.15 -8.68
C GLU A 140 -10.37 6.09 -7.70
N ILE A 141 -10.96 7.26 -7.43
CA ILE A 141 -12.18 7.40 -6.62
C ILE A 141 -13.30 7.82 -7.57
N PRO A 142 -14.16 6.89 -8.04
CA PRO A 142 -15.27 7.20 -8.91
C PRO A 142 -16.29 8.11 -8.20
N VAL A 143 -16.91 8.99 -8.98
CA VAL A 143 -17.98 9.87 -8.49
C VAL A 143 -19.29 9.13 -8.64
N ALA A 144 -20.00 8.88 -7.54
CA ALA A 144 -21.38 8.43 -7.63
C ALA A 144 -22.20 9.57 -8.28
N SER A 145 -22.81 9.27 -9.43
CA SER A 145 -23.76 10.17 -10.11
C SER A 145 -25.06 10.28 -9.32
#